data_AF-X0W857-F1
#
_entry.id   AF-X0W857-F1
#
_cell.length_a   1.000
_cell.length_b   1.000
_cell.length_c   1.000
_cell.angle_alpha   90.00
_cell.angle_beta   90.00
_cell.angle_gamma   90.00
#
_symmetry.space_group_name_H-M   'P 1'
#
loop_
_entity.id
_entity.type
_entity.pdbx_description
1 polymer ?
#
loop_
_entity_poly.entity_id
_entity_poly.type
_entity_poly.pdbx_seq_one_letter_code
_entity_poly.pdbx_strand_id
1 'polypeptide(L)' 'GCSYEDAAKTLKRAGGSVKTAVVMVLKGVPKREAVRLLDRAGGFVRRALEEAKP' A
#
# COMPACT_ATOMS: atom_id res chain seq x y z
N GLY A 1 -10.92 4.24 -4.70
CA GLY A 1 -11.01 2.94 -5.40
C GLY A 1 -10.17 2.98 -6.67
N CYS A 2 -9.85 1.85 -7.27
CA CYS A 2 -9.14 1.74 -8.55
C CYS A 2 -9.86 0.76 -9.49
N SER A 3 -9.52 0.77 -10.78
CA SER A 3 -10.01 -0.23 -11.73
C SER A 3 -9.45 -1.63 -11.40
N TYR A 4 -10.06 -2.67 -11.98
CA TYR A 4 -9.54 -4.05 -11.86
C TYR A 4 -8.14 -4.20 -12.44
N GLU A 5 -7.89 -3.58 -13.60
CA GLU A 5 -6.59 -3.62 -14.26
C GLU A 5 -5.51 -2.91 -13.43
N ASP A 6 -5.83 -1.76 -12.84
CA ASP A 6 -4.92 -1.02 -11.98
C ASP A 6 -4.63 -1.79 -10.68
N ALA A 7 -5.65 -2.47 -10.13
CA ALA A 7 -5.47 -3.35 -8.98
C ALA A 7 -4.52 -4.50 -9.32
N ALA A 8 -4.70 -5.17 -10.46
CA ALA A 8 -3.82 -6.27 -10.90
C ALA A 8 -2.38 -5.81 -11.14
N LYS A 9 -2.18 -4.68 -11.84
CA LYS A 9 -0.87 -4.07 -12.06
C LYS A 9 -0.20 -3.70 -10.72
N THR A 10 -0.97 -3.12 -9.80
CA THR A 10 -0.43 -2.70 -8.50
C THR A 10 -0.11 -3.88 -7.60
N LEU A 11 -0.91 -4.94 -7.63
CA LEU A 11 -0.62 -6.20 -6.92
C LEU A 11 0.68 -6.85 -7.43
N LYS A 12 0.89 -6.87 -8.75
CA LYS A 12 2.16 -7.33 -9.34
C LYS A 12 3.33 -6.46 -8.88
N ARG A 13 3.18 -5.13 -8.91
CA ARG A 13 4.22 -4.18 -8.43
C ARG A 13 4.50 -4.33 -6.92
N ALA A 14 3.49 -4.69 -6.13
CA ALA A 14 3.63 -4.99 -4.71
C ALA A 14 4.34 -6.33 -4.44
N GLY A 15 4.59 -7.15 -5.45
CA GLY A 15 5.15 -8.50 -5.31
C GLY A 15 4.15 -9.49 -4.71
N GLY A 16 2.86 -9.35 -5.01
CA GLY A 16 1.79 -10.23 -4.52
C GLY A 16 1.25 -9.86 -3.13
N SER A 17 1.85 -8.90 -2.42
CA SER A 17 1.31 -8.43 -1.13
C SER A 17 0.09 -7.53 -1.33
N VAL A 18 -1.09 -8.05 -0.99
CA VAL A 18 -2.35 -7.29 -1.06
C VAL A 18 -2.31 -6.06 -0.16
N LYS A 19 -1.81 -6.17 1.07
CA LYS A 19 -1.73 -5.05 2.01
C LYS A 19 -0.85 -3.93 1.46
N THR A 20 0.29 -4.28 0.89
CA THR A 20 1.20 -3.31 0.26
C THR A 20 0.53 -2.66 -0.95
N ALA A 21 -0.15 -3.42 -1.80
CA ALA A 21 -0.87 -2.89 -2.94
C ALA A 21 -1.97 -1.89 -2.53
N VAL A 22 -2.75 -2.20 -1.50
CA VAL A 22 -3.79 -1.32 -0.96
C VAL A 22 -3.19 0.01 -0.46
N VAL A 23 -2.09 -0.06 0.30
CA VAL A 23 -1.41 1.16 0.76
C VAL A 23 -0.83 1.96 -0.41
N MET A 24 -0.24 1.30 -1.40
CA MET A 24 0.28 1.97 -2.62
C MET A 24 -0.84 2.73 -3.36
N VAL A 25 -2.01 2.11 -3.55
CA VAL A 25 -3.14 2.75 -4.24
C VAL A 25 -3.71 3.91 -3.42
N LEU A 26 -3.95 3.70 -2.13
CA LEU A 26 -4.66 4.69 -1.31
C LEU A 26 -3.79 5.87 -0.87
N LYS A 27 -2.48 5.69 -0.72
CA LYS A 27 -1.53 6.76 -0.38
C LYS A 27 -0.76 7.32 -1.59
N GLY A 28 -0.85 6.67 -2.75
CA GLY A 28 -0.10 7.09 -3.95
C GLY A 28 1.42 6.95 -3.80
N VAL A 29 1.89 6.03 -2.97
CA VAL A 29 3.33 5.86 -2.66
C VAL A 29 3.94 4.63 -3.34
N PRO A 30 5.27 4.62 -3.60
CA PRO A 30 5.94 3.45 -4.16
C PRO A 30 5.98 2.27 -3.16
N LYS A 31 6.19 1.04 -3.68
CA LYS A 31 6.25 -0.20 -2.88
C LYS A 31 7.12 -0.07 -1.62
N ARG A 32 8.34 0.47 -1.76
CA ARG A 32 9.30 0.63 -0.65
C ARG A 32 8.70 1.43 0.50
N GLU A 33 7.96 2.48 0.18
CA GLU A 33 7.34 3.33 1.19
C GLU A 33 6.09 2.67 1.80
N ALA A 34 5.27 2.02 0.97
CA ALA A 34 4.12 1.26 1.47
C ALA A 34 4.54 0.14 2.44
N VAL A 35 5.65 -0.54 2.18
CA VAL A 35 6.23 -1.54 3.10
C VAL A 35 6.67 -0.88 4.41
N ARG A 36 7.38 0.26 4.36
CA ARG A 36 7.81 0.98 5.56
C ARG A 36 6.64 1.43 6.43
N LEU A 37 5.58 1.95 5.83
CA LEU A 37 4.35 2.36 6.54
C LEU A 37 3.69 1.14 7.20
N LEU A 38 3.63 0.01 6.50
CA LEU A 38 3.08 -1.22 7.06
C LEU A 38 3.94 -1.77 8.21
N ASP A 39 5.27 -1.72 8.10
CA ASP A 39 6.16 -2.20 9.15
C ASP A 39 6.00 -1.37 10.44
N ARG A 40 5.94 -0.03 10.32
CA ARG A 40 5.68 0.88 11.45
C ARG A 40 4.30 0.66 12.05
N ALA A 41 3.32 0.38 11.20
CA ALA A 41 1.95 0.10 11.60
C ALA A 41 1.74 -1.33 12.15
N GLY A 42 2.77 -2.17 12.26
CA GLY A 42 2.64 -3.56 12.71
C GLY A 42 1.83 -4.45 11.75
N GLY A 43 1.87 -4.14 10.44
CA GLY A 43 1.15 -4.86 9.39
C GLY A 43 -0.35 -4.53 9.30
N PHE A 44 -0.83 -3.52 10.03
CA PHE A 44 -2.22 -3.06 9.97
C PHE A 44 -2.40 -1.97 8.91
N VAL A 45 -3.15 -2.29 7.85
CA VAL A 45 -3.40 -1.36 6.73
C VAL A 45 -4.05 -0.07 7.21
N ARG A 46 -5.07 -0.13 8.08
CA ARG A 46 -5.74 1.08 8.60
C ARG A 46 -4.76 2.04 9.27
N ARG A 47 -3.92 1.52 10.17
CA ARG A 47 -2.89 2.31 10.87
C ARG A 47 -1.86 2.90 9.89
N ALA A 48 -1.43 2.12 8.91
CA ALA A 48 -0.51 2.60 7.87
C ALA A 48 -1.13 3.72 7.00
N LEU A 49 -2.46 3.76 6.86
CA LEU A 49 -3.18 4.84 6.18
C LEU A 49 -3.37 6.07 7.07
N GLU A 50 -3.38 5.90 8.38
CA GLU A 50 -3.47 6.99 9.35
C GLU A 50 -2.10 7.66 9.60
N GLU A 51 -0.98 6.97 9.31
CA GLU A 51 0.33 7.62 9.26
C GLU A 51 0.34 8.69 8.16
N ALA A 52 0.11 9.93 8.59
CA ALA A 52 0.31 11.13 7.78
C ALA A 52 1.82 11.34 7.57
N LYS A 53 2.23 11.73 6.36
CA LYS A 53 3.50 12.44 6.21
C LYS A 53 3.25 13.94 6.51
N PRO A 54 4.27 14.66 7.02
CA PRO A 54 4.19 16.09 7.29
C PRO A 54 3.74 16.91 6.08
#